data_AF-A0A2G9SE54-F1
#
_entry.id   AF-A0A2G9SE54-F1
#
_cell.length_a   1.000
_cell.length_b   1.000
_cell.length_c   1.000
_cell.angle_alpha   90.00
_cell.angle_beta   90.00
_cell.angle_gamma   90.00
#
_symmetry.space_group_name_H-M   'P 1'
#
loop_
_entity.id
_entity.type
_entity.pdbx_description
1 polymer ?
#
loop_
_entity_poly.entity_id
_entity_poly.type
_entity_poly.pdbx_seq_one_letter_code
_entity_poly.pdbx_strand_id
1 'polypeptide(L)'
;GSKLQGQSFTLATIKSDEYTFTSNNAEDIRDLVVTFLEGLRKRSKYVVALQDNLNPAGENSGFLGFQKGDLIILDQDTGETVMNAGWAHGYNERSKQKGDFPTEIVYVMPTVTKPPSEIVALITMTPDEKQDVVRTVQMATHEQEEKVKPYTLEEFSYDYFRPPPKHTLSRVMITKNRGKDKLWCYTREPIKQGLLRKYMGDYPSKRMRTVNELTDQIFEGALKAEPLKDEIFCQILKQLTENHIKYSEEKGWELLWLATGLFPPSNILLPHVQRFIQSRKQHVLAADCMHRLQRAIRNGSRKYPPHLVEVEAIQHKTTQIFHKVYFPDDTDEAFEVESSTKAKDFCQDIANRLLLKSPEGFSLFVKISDKVISVPEGDFFFDFVRHLTDWIKKARPPKDGIVPSLTYQVFFMKKLWTNTVPAKDPMADSIFHYYQELPKYLRGYHKCTREDVLQLGALIYRVKYEDDKSYFPNIPKMLKELVPQDLIRQLNPDDWKRVVQSNALYTRSEIPTTKSIALFPTDVGSNLSCIHTVTQSWS
;
A
#
# COMPACT_ATOMS: atom_id res chain seq x y z
N GLY A 1 -29.71 17.12 -23.25
CA GLY A 1 -29.13 16.50 -22.05
C GLY A 1 -28.50 17.58 -21.21
N SER A 2 -29.08 17.87 -20.05
CA SER A 2 -28.60 18.86 -19.08
C SER A 2 -27.23 18.42 -18.52
N LYS A 3 -26.25 19.32 -18.56
CA LYS A 3 -24.98 19.15 -17.82
C LYS A 3 -25.30 19.20 -16.33
N LEU A 4 -25.05 18.11 -15.61
CA LEU A 4 -25.05 18.09 -14.15
C LEU A 4 -23.95 19.04 -13.67
N GLN A 5 -24.37 20.16 -13.07
CA GLN A 5 -23.50 21.16 -12.47
C GLN A 5 -23.11 20.62 -11.09
N GLY A 6 -21.94 19.98 -10.98
CA GLY A 6 -21.44 19.47 -9.70
C GLY A 6 -21.33 20.59 -8.67
N GLN A 7 -21.77 20.34 -7.44
CA GLN A 7 -21.63 21.30 -6.33
C GLN A 7 -20.14 21.48 -5.98
N SER A 8 -19.80 22.64 -5.42
CA SER A 8 -18.41 22.94 -5.03
C SER A 8 -18.34 23.69 -3.71
N PHE A 9 -17.23 23.52 -2.99
CA PHE A 9 -16.91 24.29 -1.78
C PHE A 9 -15.45 24.75 -1.83
N THR A 10 -15.16 25.89 -1.19
CA THR A 10 -13.81 26.48 -1.16
C THR A 10 -13.27 26.46 0.26
N LEU A 11 -12.04 25.96 0.42
CA LEU A 11 -11.27 26.06 1.66
C LEU A 11 -10.26 27.19 1.54
N ALA A 12 -10.41 28.21 2.38
CA ALA A 12 -9.39 29.23 2.57
C ALA A 12 -8.47 28.81 3.74
N THR A 13 -7.17 28.80 3.50
CA THR A 13 -6.18 28.51 4.55
C THR A 13 -5.74 29.78 5.28
N ILE A 14 -5.11 29.64 6.46
CA ILE A 14 -4.53 30.77 7.21
C ILE A 14 -3.43 31.51 6.40
N LYS A 15 -2.83 30.83 5.42
CA LYS A 15 -1.84 31.40 4.49
C LYS A 15 -2.46 32.12 3.27
N SER A 16 -3.78 32.30 3.28
CA SER A 16 -4.55 32.91 2.19
C SER A 16 -4.56 32.11 0.87
N ASP A 17 -4.22 30.82 0.91
CA ASP A 17 -4.43 29.91 -0.22
C ASP A 17 -5.90 29.46 -0.25
N GLU A 18 -6.53 29.53 -1.43
CA GLU A 18 -7.89 29.08 -1.67
C GLU A 18 -7.89 27.80 -2.52
N TYR A 19 -8.53 26.75 -2.01
CA TYR A 19 -8.70 25.48 -2.71
C TYR A 19 -10.18 25.22 -2.95
N THR A 20 -10.59 25.18 -4.23
CA THR A 20 -11.98 24.87 -4.62
C THR A 20 -12.10 23.40 -5.01
N PHE A 21 -12.98 22.68 -4.32
CA PHE A 21 -13.28 21.27 -4.56
C PHE A 21 -14.65 21.12 -5.19
N THR A 22 -14.74 20.37 -6.29
CA THR A 22 -15.99 20.09 -7.00
C THR A 22 -16.34 18.61 -6.88
N SER A 23 -17.50 18.31 -6.28
CA SER A 23 -17.97 16.94 -6.05
C SER A 23 -19.49 16.90 -5.97
N ASN A 24 -20.09 15.76 -6.31
CA ASN A 24 -21.53 15.54 -6.11
C ASN A 24 -21.92 15.50 -4.62
N ASN A 25 -20.93 15.25 -3.74
CA ASN A 25 -21.11 15.21 -2.28
C ASN A 25 -20.36 16.39 -1.60
N ALA A 26 -20.21 17.52 -2.30
CA ALA A 26 -19.45 18.67 -1.80
C ALA A 26 -19.97 19.19 -0.45
N GLU A 27 -21.29 19.13 -0.24
CA GLU A 27 -21.93 19.53 1.02
C GLU A 27 -21.56 18.61 2.19
N ASP A 28 -21.66 17.29 2.02
CA ASP A 28 -21.28 16.32 3.05
C ASP A 28 -19.79 16.43 3.43
N ILE A 29 -18.91 16.65 2.44
CA ILE A 29 -17.48 16.83 2.66
C ILE A 29 -17.21 18.12 3.45
N ARG A 30 -17.89 19.21 3.10
CA ARG A 30 -17.80 20.49 3.85
C ARG A 30 -18.20 20.28 5.29
N ASP A 31 -19.34 19.63 5.54
CA ASP A 31 -19.87 19.41 6.88
C ASP A 31 -18.95 18.52 7.72
N LEU A 32 -18.32 17.51 7.09
CA LEU A 32 -17.29 16.69 7.73
C LEU A 32 -16.04 17.50 8.11
N VAL A 33 -15.55 18.37 7.21
CA VAL A 33 -14.39 19.24 7.50
C VAL A 33 -14.70 20.21 8.64
N VAL A 34 -15.90 20.82 8.64
CA VAL A 34 -16.37 21.69 9.73
C VAL A 34 -16.42 20.91 11.06
N THR A 35 -16.97 19.69 11.04
CA THR A 35 -17.03 18.82 12.23
C THR A 35 -15.64 18.55 12.81
N PHE A 36 -14.65 18.28 11.96
CA PHE A 36 -13.27 18.10 12.43
C PHE A 36 -12.66 19.39 12.99
N LEU A 37 -12.86 20.53 12.33
CA LEU A 37 -12.35 21.82 12.79
C LEU A 37 -12.95 22.23 14.15
N GLU A 38 -14.26 22.04 14.33
CA GLU A 38 -14.93 22.26 15.60
C GLU A 38 -14.44 21.30 16.69
N GLY A 39 -14.30 20.02 16.37
CA GLY A 39 -13.74 19.02 17.29
C GLY A 39 -12.28 19.32 17.68
N LEU A 40 -11.50 19.95 16.80
CA LEU A 40 -10.16 20.43 17.13
C LEU A 40 -10.21 21.68 18.02
N ARG A 41 -11.09 22.65 17.74
CA ARG A 41 -11.26 23.84 18.60
C ARG A 41 -11.67 23.46 20.01
N LYS A 42 -12.66 22.58 20.17
CA LYS A 42 -13.13 22.13 21.50
C LYS A 42 -12.00 21.51 22.34
N ARG A 43 -11.10 20.76 21.71
CA ARG A 43 -9.97 20.07 22.38
C ARG A 43 -8.69 20.90 22.46
N SER A 44 -8.66 22.08 21.85
CA SER A 44 -7.46 22.91 21.78
C SER A 44 -7.08 23.45 23.15
N LYS A 45 -5.78 23.54 23.42
CA LYS A 45 -5.24 24.26 24.58
C LYS A 45 -4.58 25.59 24.19
N TYR A 46 -4.76 26.02 22.94
CA TYR A 46 -4.00 27.11 22.35
C TYR A 46 -4.96 28.20 21.86
N VAL A 47 -4.83 29.40 22.43
CA VAL A 47 -5.61 30.56 22.00
C VAL A 47 -4.67 31.72 21.67
N VAL A 48 -5.05 32.53 20.68
CA VAL A 48 -4.27 33.68 20.21
C VAL A 48 -4.99 34.96 20.57
N ALA A 49 -4.31 35.90 21.20
CA ALA A 49 -4.87 37.21 21.52
C ALA A 49 -5.19 38.00 20.25
N LEU A 50 -6.44 38.43 20.10
CA LEU A 50 -6.90 39.27 18.99
C LEU A 50 -6.75 40.76 19.29
N GLN A 51 -6.67 41.12 20.56
CA GLN A 51 -6.53 42.49 21.05
C GLN A 51 -5.55 42.54 22.23
N ASP A 52 -5.05 43.73 22.54
CA ASP A 52 -4.22 43.96 23.72
C ASP A 52 -5.08 43.91 24.98
N ASN A 53 -4.60 43.21 26.01
CA ASN A 53 -5.16 43.25 27.34
C ASN A 53 -4.10 43.80 28.30
N LEU A 54 -4.11 45.10 28.50
CA LEU A 54 -3.23 45.76 29.45
C LEU A 54 -3.73 45.43 30.85
N ASN A 55 -2.89 44.82 31.68
CA ASN A 55 -3.24 44.50 33.07
C ASN A 55 -3.61 45.80 33.81
N PRO A 56 -4.90 46.05 34.13
CA PRO A 56 -5.32 47.35 34.63
C PRO A 56 -4.91 47.60 36.09
N ALA A 57 -4.46 46.56 36.81
CA ALA A 57 -4.33 46.56 38.27
C ALA A 57 -2.91 46.27 38.80
N GLY A 58 -1.89 46.26 37.92
CA GLY A 58 -0.47 46.08 38.31
C GLY A 58 -0.05 44.63 38.59
N GLU A 59 1.23 44.42 38.92
CA GLU A 59 1.92 43.11 38.99
C GLU A 59 1.33 42.07 39.99
N ASN A 60 0.38 42.48 40.85
CA ASN A 60 -0.28 41.60 41.83
C ASN A 60 -1.75 41.28 41.51
N SER A 61 -2.25 41.66 40.32
CA SER A 61 -3.60 41.29 39.91
C SER A 61 -3.61 39.85 39.34
N GLY A 62 -4.65 39.08 39.63
CA GLY A 62 -4.84 37.73 39.05
C GLY A 62 -5.10 37.73 37.54
N PHE A 63 -5.08 38.90 36.88
CA PHE A 63 -5.38 39.07 35.47
C PHE A 63 -4.14 38.93 34.58
N LEU A 64 -4.31 38.23 33.46
CA LEU A 64 -3.24 38.03 32.49
C LEU A 64 -3.08 39.23 31.57
N GLY A 65 -1.92 39.87 31.63
CA GLY A 65 -1.50 40.87 30.64
C GLY A 65 -0.98 40.23 29.35
N PHE A 66 -1.47 40.68 28.20
CA PHE A 66 -1.00 40.22 26.89
C PHE A 66 -1.19 41.27 25.79
N GLN A 67 -0.44 41.11 24.71
CA GLN A 67 -0.55 41.92 23.50
C GLN A 67 -1.22 41.09 22.40
N LYS A 68 -1.86 41.76 21.45
CA LYS A 68 -2.39 41.18 20.22
C LYS A 68 -1.30 40.36 19.53
N GLY A 69 -1.61 39.11 19.23
CA GLY A 69 -0.69 38.15 18.63
C GLY A 69 0.00 37.24 19.63
N ASP A 70 -0.17 37.46 20.94
CA ASP A 70 0.37 36.56 21.96
C ASP A 70 -0.35 35.20 21.94
N LEU A 71 0.45 34.13 22.05
CA LEU A 71 -0.05 32.78 22.29
C LEU A 71 -0.28 32.57 23.78
N ILE A 72 -1.52 32.26 24.13
CA ILE A 72 -1.92 31.91 25.49
C ILE A 72 -2.24 30.40 25.51
N ILE A 73 -1.62 29.71 26.46
CA ILE A 73 -1.77 28.26 26.65
C ILE A 73 -2.71 28.04 27.83
N LEU A 74 -3.80 27.30 27.60
CA LEU A 74 -4.76 26.93 28.62
C LEU A 74 -4.20 25.78 29.47
N ASP A 75 -4.14 25.98 30.79
CA ASP A 75 -3.61 24.96 31.72
C ASP A 75 -4.68 23.89 32.02
N GLN A 76 -5.77 24.30 32.66
CA GLN A 76 -6.86 23.42 33.13
C GLN A 76 -8.04 23.37 32.17
N ASP A 77 -8.21 24.42 31.36
CA ASP A 77 -9.32 24.57 30.42
C ASP A 77 -8.97 24.07 29.01
N THR A 78 -9.99 23.89 28.19
CA THR A 78 -9.86 23.67 26.76
C THR A 78 -10.58 24.76 25.98
N GLY A 79 -10.40 24.78 24.66
CA GLY A 79 -11.11 25.70 23.78
C GLY A 79 -12.62 25.58 23.89
N GLU A 80 -13.16 24.43 24.31
CA GLU A 80 -14.59 24.29 24.63
C GLU A 80 -15.01 25.17 25.81
N THR A 81 -14.20 25.26 26.87
CA THR A 81 -14.47 26.18 27.99
C THR A 81 -14.39 27.63 27.51
N VAL A 82 -13.37 27.98 26.72
CA VAL A 82 -13.18 29.34 26.20
C VAL A 82 -14.34 29.79 25.31
N MET A 83 -14.90 28.89 24.50
CA MET A 83 -16.03 29.21 23.62
C MET A 83 -17.37 29.35 24.38
N ASN A 84 -17.48 28.83 25.60
CA ASN A 84 -18.73 28.79 26.37
C ASN A 84 -18.73 29.66 27.64
N ALA A 85 -17.56 30.08 28.13
CA ALA A 85 -17.40 30.92 29.32
C ALA A 85 -16.96 32.34 28.94
N GLY A 86 -17.24 33.34 29.78
CA GLY A 86 -16.79 34.73 29.56
C GLY A 86 -15.34 35.00 29.99
N TRP A 87 -14.77 34.13 30.82
CA TRP A 87 -13.41 34.22 31.34
C TRP A 87 -12.72 32.86 31.30
N ALA A 88 -11.41 32.85 31.07
CA ALA A 88 -10.59 31.66 31.08
C ALA A 88 -9.23 31.93 31.74
N HIS A 89 -8.58 30.87 32.21
CA HIS A 89 -7.26 30.96 32.82
C HIS A 89 -6.18 30.42 31.88
N GLY A 90 -5.04 31.10 31.81
CA GLY A 90 -3.94 30.62 30.97
C GLY A 90 -2.60 31.25 31.24
N TYR A 91 -1.63 30.75 30.48
CA TYR A 91 -0.24 31.13 30.53
C TYR A 91 0.17 31.82 29.22
N ASN A 92 0.64 33.06 29.31
CA ASN A 92 1.16 33.78 28.15
C ASN A 92 2.60 33.34 27.87
N GLU A 93 2.85 32.80 26.67
CA GLU A 93 4.16 32.32 26.29
C GLU A 93 5.24 33.41 26.25
N ARG A 94 4.89 34.64 25.86
CA ARG A 94 5.83 35.75 25.72
C ARG A 94 6.22 36.33 27.08
N SER A 95 5.24 36.71 27.90
CA SER A 95 5.48 37.35 29.21
C SER A 95 5.81 36.35 30.31
N LYS A 96 5.58 35.04 30.08
CA LYS A 96 5.74 33.96 31.07
C LYS A 96 4.84 34.11 32.30
N GLN A 97 3.82 34.97 32.23
CA GLN A 97 2.87 35.19 33.31
C GLN A 97 1.64 34.28 33.14
N LYS A 98 0.98 33.99 34.27
CA LYS A 98 -0.30 33.29 34.32
C LYS A 98 -1.36 34.19 34.92
N GLY A 99 -2.60 34.01 34.49
CA GLY A 99 -3.73 34.76 35.02
C GLY A 99 -5.00 34.54 34.22
N ASP A 100 -6.05 35.22 34.67
CA ASP A 100 -7.38 35.18 34.06
C ASP A 100 -7.50 36.21 32.94
N PHE A 101 -8.20 35.85 31.88
CA PHE A 101 -8.44 36.72 30.73
C PHE A 101 -9.85 36.57 30.16
N PRO A 102 -10.40 37.63 29.55
CA PRO A 102 -11.71 37.56 28.91
C PRO A 102 -11.63 36.78 27.59
N THR A 103 -12.59 35.90 27.34
CA THR A 103 -12.57 34.97 26.20
C THR A 103 -12.92 35.65 24.86
N GLU A 104 -13.59 36.80 24.90
CA GLU A 104 -14.05 37.56 23.73
C GLU A 104 -12.91 38.18 22.90
N ILE A 105 -11.73 38.35 23.50
CA ILE A 105 -10.56 38.95 22.86
C ILE A 105 -9.51 37.92 22.43
N VAL A 106 -9.87 36.63 22.41
CA VAL A 106 -8.97 35.55 21.97
C VAL A 106 -9.60 34.69 20.87
N TYR A 107 -8.75 34.10 20.03
CA TYR A 107 -9.14 33.14 19.00
C TYR A 107 -8.69 31.74 19.37
N VAL A 108 -9.63 30.79 19.43
CA VAL A 108 -9.33 29.39 19.71
C VAL A 108 -8.78 28.70 18.47
N MET A 109 -7.54 28.22 18.55
CA MET A 109 -6.87 27.55 17.45
C MET A 109 -7.44 26.15 17.21
N PRO A 110 -7.79 25.74 15.99
CA PRO A 110 -8.20 24.37 15.67
C PRO A 110 -6.98 23.42 15.64
N THR A 111 -6.25 23.27 16.75
CA THR A 111 -5.07 22.40 16.88
C THR A 111 -4.98 21.76 18.27
N VAL A 112 -4.45 20.55 18.34
CA VAL A 112 -4.13 19.85 19.62
C VAL A 112 -2.64 19.87 19.93
N THR A 113 -1.82 20.29 18.97
CA THR A 113 -0.37 20.48 19.14
C THR A 113 -0.04 21.97 19.13
N LYS A 114 1.01 22.35 19.87
CA LYS A 114 1.45 23.74 19.93
C LYS A 114 1.67 24.32 18.52
N PRO A 115 1.00 25.42 18.15
CA PRO A 115 1.16 26.01 16.83
C PRO A 115 2.55 26.65 16.69
N PRO A 116 3.20 26.57 15.52
CA PRO A 116 4.41 27.32 15.23
C PRO A 116 4.18 28.84 15.35
N SER A 117 5.17 29.59 15.83
CA SER A 117 5.06 31.05 16.03
C SER A 117 4.69 31.81 14.75
N GLU A 118 5.12 31.31 13.58
CA GLU A 118 4.76 31.85 12.26
C GLU A 118 3.24 31.79 12.01
N ILE A 119 2.59 30.68 12.38
CA ILE A 119 1.15 30.50 12.19
C ILE A 119 0.35 31.39 13.14
N VAL A 120 0.87 31.60 14.36
CA VAL A 120 0.27 32.51 15.35
C VAL A 120 0.29 33.95 14.82
N ALA A 121 1.41 34.40 14.27
CA ALA A 121 1.56 35.75 13.72
C ALA A 121 0.58 36.04 12.55
N LEU A 122 0.33 35.05 11.70
CA LEU A 122 -0.58 35.19 10.55
C LEU A 122 -2.05 35.40 10.92
N ILE A 123 -2.46 35.11 12.16
CA ILE A 123 -3.85 35.23 12.59
C ILE A 123 -4.23 36.68 12.87
N THR A 124 -3.27 37.47 13.35
CA THR A 124 -3.49 38.86 13.78
C THR A 124 -3.17 39.91 12.72
N MET A 125 -2.55 39.49 11.61
CA MET A 125 -2.22 40.33 10.45
C MET A 125 -3.45 40.66 9.60
N THR A 126 -3.48 41.87 9.05
CA THR A 126 -4.47 42.28 8.03
C THR A 126 -4.24 41.55 6.70
N PRO A 127 -5.25 41.43 5.82
CA PRO A 127 -5.09 40.74 4.52
C PRO A 127 -3.93 41.29 3.68
N ASP A 128 -3.69 42.61 3.72
CA ASP A 128 -2.60 43.26 3.00
C ASP A 128 -1.23 42.94 3.62
N GLU A 129 -1.11 42.96 4.96
CA GLU A 129 0.09 42.51 5.67
C GLU A 129 0.37 41.03 5.47
N LYS A 130 -0.67 40.18 5.34
CA LYS A 130 -0.51 38.77 4.99
C LYS A 130 0.05 38.60 3.58
N GLN A 131 -0.35 39.42 2.61
CA GLN A 131 0.24 39.38 1.26
C GLN A 131 1.69 39.84 1.26
N ASP A 132 2.04 40.87 2.04
CA ASP A 132 3.42 41.34 2.17
C ASP A 132 4.29 40.38 2.98
N VAL A 133 3.77 39.70 3.99
CA VAL A 133 4.47 38.61 4.70
C VAL A 133 4.53 37.37 3.84
N VAL A 134 3.53 37.02 3.03
CA VAL A 134 3.64 35.92 2.06
C VAL A 134 4.66 36.27 0.98
N ARG A 135 4.73 37.50 0.49
CA ARG A 135 5.77 37.96 -0.45
C ARG A 135 7.16 38.00 0.21
N THR A 136 7.25 38.52 1.43
CA THR A 136 8.50 38.60 2.20
C THR A 136 8.95 37.22 2.67
N VAL A 137 8.04 36.30 3.02
CA VAL A 137 8.33 34.89 3.32
C VAL A 137 8.64 34.15 2.03
N GLN A 138 8.03 34.43 0.88
CA GLN A 138 8.45 33.89 -0.42
C GLN A 138 9.83 34.40 -0.85
N MET A 139 10.21 35.62 -0.43
CA MET A 139 11.54 36.19 -0.65
C MET A 139 12.57 35.77 0.43
N ALA A 140 12.16 35.57 1.68
CA ALA A 140 13.02 35.20 2.81
C ALA A 140 13.15 33.68 3.01
N THR A 141 12.18 32.87 2.58
CA THR A 141 12.39 31.42 2.33
C THR A 141 13.40 31.19 1.22
N HIS A 142 13.73 32.22 0.43
CA HIS A 142 14.81 32.18 -0.53
C HIS A 142 16.19 32.53 0.04
N GLU A 143 16.29 33.10 1.26
CA GLU A 143 17.55 33.64 1.79
C GLU A 143 17.96 33.16 3.20
N GLN A 144 17.13 32.40 3.94
CA GLN A 144 17.52 31.86 5.27
C GLN A 144 17.18 30.38 5.55
N GLU A 145 16.84 29.57 4.55
CA GLU A 145 17.45 28.23 4.53
C GLU A 145 18.82 28.47 3.89
N GLU A 146 19.93 28.06 4.53
CA GLU A 146 21.07 27.69 3.71
C GLU A 146 20.51 26.72 2.67
N LYS A 147 20.35 27.16 1.42
CA LYS A 147 20.15 26.27 0.28
C LYS A 147 21.41 25.44 0.23
N VAL A 148 21.47 24.40 1.06
CA VAL A 148 22.40 23.30 0.90
C VAL A 148 22.04 22.79 -0.47
N LYS A 149 22.87 23.20 -1.44
CA LYS A 149 22.71 22.85 -2.84
C LYS A 149 22.43 21.36 -2.88
N PRO A 150 21.31 20.93 -3.52
CA PRO A 150 20.91 19.54 -3.45
C PRO A 150 22.06 18.67 -3.93
N TYR A 151 22.34 17.60 -3.19
CA TYR A 151 23.50 16.76 -3.39
C TYR A 151 23.56 16.26 -4.85
N THR A 152 24.74 16.29 -5.45
CA THR A 152 24.99 15.85 -6.83
C THR A 152 26.08 14.78 -6.85
N LEU A 153 26.16 14.02 -7.93
CA LEU A 153 27.27 13.09 -8.17
C LEU A 153 28.54 13.80 -8.68
N GLU A 154 28.68 15.11 -8.47
CA GLU A 154 29.82 15.89 -8.95
C GLU A 154 31.14 15.36 -8.37
N GLU A 155 31.25 15.28 -7.04
CA GLU A 155 32.45 14.77 -6.37
C GLU A 155 32.72 13.29 -6.71
N PHE A 156 31.67 12.46 -6.71
CA PHE A 156 31.76 11.05 -7.08
C PHE A 156 32.27 10.86 -8.52
N SER A 157 31.93 11.78 -9.43
CA SER A 157 32.33 11.68 -10.83
C SER A 157 33.83 11.87 -11.06
N TYR A 158 34.55 12.51 -10.15
CA TYR A 158 35.98 12.73 -10.33
C TYR A 158 36.80 11.43 -10.30
N ASP A 159 36.37 10.47 -9.47
CA ASP A 159 37.08 9.21 -9.27
C ASP A 159 36.48 8.05 -10.08
N TYR A 160 35.15 8.05 -10.27
CA TYR A 160 34.44 6.87 -10.78
C TYR A 160 33.83 7.04 -12.18
N PHE A 161 33.74 8.27 -12.71
CA PHE A 161 33.22 8.48 -14.06
C PHE A 161 34.35 8.49 -15.09
N ARG A 162 34.02 8.14 -16.34
CA ARG A 162 34.96 8.24 -17.45
C ARG A 162 35.48 9.69 -17.56
N PRO A 163 36.79 9.89 -17.82
CA PRO A 163 37.31 11.22 -18.09
C PRO A 163 36.59 11.86 -19.29
N PRO A 164 36.36 13.18 -19.29
CA PRO A 164 35.86 13.89 -20.46
C PRO A 164 36.76 13.61 -21.68
N PRO A 165 36.19 13.49 -22.90
CA PRO A 165 37.00 13.32 -24.10
C PRO A 165 38.05 14.44 -24.19
N LYS A 166 39.33 14.09 -24.34
CA LYS A 166 40.36 15.09 -24.61
C LYS A 166 40.05 15.71 -25.98
N HIS A 167 39.62 16.97 -26.00
CA HIS A 167 39.41 17.68 -27.24
C HIS A 167 40.76 17.81 -27.97
N THR A 168 40.91 17.13 -29.11
CA THR A 168 41.96 17.48 -30.07
C THR A 168 41.70 18.91 -30.51
N LEU A 169 42.67 19.81 -30.33
CA LEU A 169 42.58 21.23 -30.69
C LEU A 169 42.38 21.38 -32.21
N SER A 170 41.15 21.28 -32.68
CA SER A 170 40.82 21.52 -34.08
C SER A 170 39.39 22.03 -34.22
N ARG A 171 39.19 23.31 -33.89
CA ARG A 171 38.51 24.31 -34.72
C ARG A 171 38.25 25.59 -33.94
N VAL A 172 39.06 26.60 -34.25
CA VAL A 172 38.68 28.01 -34.16
C VAL A 172 37.46 28.20 -35.08
N MET A 173 36.47 28.96 -34.62
CA MET A 173 35.18 29.29 -35.24
C MET A 173 34.02 28.31 -35.00
N ILE A 174 33.44 28.31 -33.79
CA ILE A 174 31.97 28.42 -33.57
C ILE A 174 31.75 29.23 -32.28
N THR A 175 31.10 30.37 -32.40
CA THR A 175 30.54 31.14 -31.29
C THR A 175 29.33 30.41 -30.71
N LYS A 176 29.49 29.81 -29.54
CA LYS A 176 28.46 29.70 -28.47
C LYS A 176 29.12 29.08 -27.25
N ASN A 177 28.89 29.67 -26.09
CA ASN A 177 29.15 29.10 -24.77
C ASN A 177 28.46 27.73 -24.63
N ARG A 178 29.04 26.66 -25.17
CA ARG A 178 28.76 25.29 -24.74
C ARG A 178 29.48 25.13 -23.41
N GLY A 179 28.74 25.31 -22.32
CA GLY A 179 29.23 25.06 -20.98
C GLY A 179 29.91 23.69 -20.93
N LYS A 180 31.00 23.59 -20.16
CA LYS A 180 31.74 22.34 -19.91
C LYS A 180 30.72 21.19 -19.75
N ASP A 181 30.77 20.17 -20.61
CA ASP A 181 29.85 19.03 -20.55
C ASP A 181 30.03 18.30 -19.21
N LYS A 182 29.21 18.66 -18.22
CA LYS A 182 29.16 18.03 -16.91
C LYS A 182 28.59 16.61 -17.07
N LEU A 183 29.45 15.60 -16.98
CA LEU A 183 29.06 14.19 -17.12
C LEU A 183 28.07 13.71 -16.06
N TRP A 184 27.92 14.44 -14.95
CA TRP A 184 27.07 14.11 -13.80
C TRP A 184 25.72 14.85 -13.76
N CYS A 185 25.41 15.74 -14.70
CA CYS A 185 24.10 16.44 -14.75
C CYS A 185 23.25 16.07 -15.97
N TYR A 186 21.98 16.47 -15.97
CA TYR A 186 21.01 16.17 -17.03
C TYR A 186 21.52 16.61 -18.42
N THR A 187 21.40 15.72 -19.41
CA THR A 187 21.81 16.00 -20.80
C THR A 187 20.78 15.54 -21.82
N ARG A 188 20.55 16.35 -22.86
CA ARG A 188 19.75 15.98 -24.04
C ARG A 188 20.53 15.23 -25.13
N GLU A 189 21.84 15.03 -25.00
CA GLU A 189 22.63 14.23 -25.95
C GLU A 189 22.63 12.73 -25.57
N PRO A 190 22.63 11.79 -26.53
CA PRO A 190 22.54 10.36 -26.22
C PRO A 190 23.81 9.86 -25.52
N ILE A 191 23.67 9.36 -24.28
CA ILE A 191 24.62 8.35 -23.79
C ILE A 191 24.40 7.11 -24.68
N LYS A 192 25.46 6.35 -24.97
CA LYS A 192 25.47 5.27 -25.99
C LYS A 192 24.31 4.24 -25.86
N GLN A 193 23.58 4.22 -24.74
CA GLN A 193 22.28 3.57 -24.57
C GLN A 193 21.22 4.56 -24.05
N GLY A 194 20.40 5.13 -24.94
CA GLY A 194 19.39 6.16 -24.61
C GLY A 194 18.05 5.64 -24.05
N LEU A 195 18.04 4.53 -23.30
CA LEU A 195 16.81 3.84 -22.88
C LEU A 195 16.05 4.58 -21.77
N LEU A 196 16.74 5.07 -20.74
CA LEU A 196 16.16 5.91 -19.69
C LEU A 196 15.48 7.14 -20.29
N ARG A 197 16.13 7.76 -21.28
CA ARG A 197 15.63 8.96 -21.96
C ARG A 197 14.37 8.70 -22.79
N LYS A 198 14.18 7.48 -23.30
CA LYS A 198 12.92 7.09 -23.95
C LYS A 198 11.77 7.00 -22.94
N TYR A 199 12.03 6.48 -21.74
CA TYR A 199 11.04 6.44 -20.67
C TYR A 199 10.70 7.85 -20.16
N MET A 200 11.70 8.72 -20.02
CA MET A 200 11.54 10.10 -19.54
C MET A 200 10.96 11.08 -20.59
N GLY A 201 10.63 10.62 -21.80
CA GLY A 201 10.13 11.47 -22.88
C GLY A 201 11.18 12.39 -23.52
N ASP A 202 12.45 12.25 -23.14
CA ASP A 202 13.57 13.06 -23.65
C ASP A 202 14.09 12.57 -25.02
N TYR A 203 13.51 11.50 -25.57
CA TYR A 203 13.87 10.95 -26.87
C TYR A 203 12.61 10.59 -27.67
N PRO A 204 12.50 11.00 -28.95
CA PRO A 204 11.31 10.73 -29.75
C PRO A 204 11.12 9.21 -29.95
N SER A 205 9.98 8.69 -29.53
CA SER A 205 9.56 7.30 -29.77
C SER A 205 8.51 7.26 -30.87
N LYS A 206 8.76 6.50 -31.94
CA LYS A 206 7.83 6.34 -33.08
C LYS A 206 6.78 5.25 -32.87
N ARG A 207 6.83 4.47 -31.78
CA ARG A 207 5.99 3.29 -31.55
C ARG A 207 5.43 3.28 -30.13
N MET A 208 4.12 3.04 -29.99
CA MET A 208 3.50 2.65 -28.72
C MET A 208 4.08 1.29 -28.29
N ARG A 209 4.71 1.26 -27.13
CA ARG A 209 5.31 0.07 -26.51
C ARG A 209 4.44 -0.38 -25.34
N THR A 210 4.53 -1.65 -24.94
CA THR A 210 3.92 -2.07 -23.67
C THR A 210 4.57 -1.31 -22.50
N VAL A 211 3.80 -1.11 -21.43
CA VAL A 211 4.16 -0.23 -20.30
C VAL A 211 5.50 -0.63 -19.66
N ASN A 212 5.79 -1.94 -19.61
CA ASN A 212 7.00 -2.50 -19.00
C ASN A 212 8.13 -2.83 -19.99
N GLU A 213 7.94 -2.69 -21.31
CA GLU A 213 8.98 -2.99 -22.30
C GLU A 213 10.25 -2.13 -22.11
N LEU A 214 10.07 -0.86 -21.73
CA LEU A 214 11.16 0.06 -21.48
C LEU A 214 11.86 -0.24 -20.15
N THR A 215 11.09 -0.53 -19.09
CA THR A 215 11.67 -0.86 -17.78
C THR A 215 12.42 -2.18 -17.84
N ASP A 216 11.95 -3.18 -18.59
CA ASP A 216 12.69 -4.41 -18.85
C ASP A 216 14.06 -4.13 -19.49
N GLN A 217 14.09 -3.32 -20.57
CA GLN A 217 15.34 -2.96 -21.25
C GLN A 217 16.30 -2.17 -20.34
N ILE A 218 15.77 -1.38 -19.40
CA ILE A 218 16.58 -0.59 -18.45
C ILE A 218 17.19 -1.51 -17.39
N PHE A 219 16.41 -2.40 -16.78
CA PHE A 219 16.83 -3.12 -15.57
C PHE A 219 17.37 -4.54 -15.81
N GLU A 220 17.01 -5.21 -16.92
CA GLU A 220 17.38 -6.61 -17.15
C GLU A 220 18.90 -6.84 -17.17
N GLY A 221 19.67 -5.92 -17.76
CA GLY A 221 21.12 -6.00 -17.77
C GLY A 221 21.73 -5.91 -16.36
N ALA A 222 21.24 -4.97 -15.55
CA ALA A 222 21.72 -4.74 -14.18
C ALA A 222 21.40 -5.89 -13.22
N LEU A 223 20.30 -6.60 -13.45
CA LEU A 223 19.94 -7.79 -12.66
C LEU A 223 20.82 -9.01 -12.97
N LYS A 224 21.49 -9.04 -14.13
CA LYS A 224 22.41 -10.12 -14.53
C LYS A 224 23.87 -9.82 -14.25
N ALA A 225 24.25 -8.55 -14.14
CA ALA A 225 25.63 -8.13 -13.93
C ALA A 225 25.71 -7.02 -12.87
N GLU A 226 26.29 -7.35 -11.71
CA GLU A 226 26.47 -6.42 -10.58
C GLU A 226 27.06 -5.05 -10.96
N PRO A 227 28.10 -4.94 -11.83
CA PRO A 227 28.67 -3.64 -12.19
C PRO A 227 27.68 -2.68 -12.87
N LEU A 228 26.63 -3.23 -13.50
CA LEU A 228 25.62 -2.41 -14.17
C LEU A 228 24.58 -1.83 -13.19
N LYS A 229 24.51 -2.29 -11.93
CA LYS A 229 23.60 -1.72 -10.93
C LYS A 229 23.97 -0.28 -10.59
N ASP A 230 25.24 -0.03 -10.32
CA ASP A 230 25.75 1.32 -10.05
C ASP A 230 25.59 2.23 -11.27
N GLU A 231 25.80 1.69 -12.48
CA GLU A 231 25.56 2.42 -13.72
C GLU A 231 24.10 2.89 -13.83
N ILE A 232 23.12 2.04 -13.48
CA ILE A 232 21.71 2.42 -13.48
C ILE A 232 21.43 3.54 -12.48
N PHE A 233 21.92 3.43 -11.25
CA PHE A 233 21.77 4.51 -10.26
C PHE A 233 22.41 5.81 -10.74
N CYS A 234 23.65 5.75 -11.24
CA CYS A 234 24.37 6.91 -11.76
C CYS A 234 23.62 7.57 -12.92
N GLN A 235 23.11 6.79 -13.89
CA GLN A 235 22.36 7.34 -15.01
C GLN A 235 21.03 7.97 -14.57
N ILE A 236 20.29 7.36 -13.63
CA ILE A 236 19.04 7.94 -13.10
C ILE A 236 19.33 9.25 -12.33
N LEU A 237 20.27 9.23 -11.39
CA LEU A 237 20.64 10.41 -10.59
C LEU A 237 21.18 11.54 -11.46
N LYS A 238 21.96 11.23 -12.49
CA LYS A 238 22.40 12.20 -13.51
C LYS A 238 21.19 12.87 -14.16
N GLN A 239 20.21 12.10 -14.62
CA GLN A 239 19.04 12.64 -15.32
C GLN A 239 18.07 13.38 -14.40
N LEU A 240 18.18 13.19 -13.08
CA LEU A 240 17.47 13.98 -12.05
C LEU A 240 18.24 15.21 -11.57
N THR A 241 19.53 15.34 -11.92
CA THR A 241 20.37 16.47 -11.49
C THR A 241 20.28 17.62 -12.47
N GLU A 242 19.85 18.80 -12.01
CA GLU A 242 19.69 20.01 -12.85
C GLU A 242 18.74 19.79 -14.05
N ASN A 243 17.72 18.93 -13.89
CA ASN A 243 16.71 18.71 -14.92
C ASN A 243 15.62 19.80 -14.84
N HIS A 244 15.48 20.59 -15.90
CA HIS A 244 14.53 21.70 -15.98
C HIS A 244 13.16 21.28 -16.57
N ILE A 245 13.03 20.02 -17.02
CA ILE A 245 11.81 19.51 -17.64
C ILE A 245 11.03 18.70 -16.60
N LYS A 246 10.01 19.33 -15.99
CA LYS A 246 9.19 18.71 -14.92
C LYS A 246 8.70 17.30 -15.26
N TYR A 247 8.14 17.11 -16.45
CA TYR A 247 7.68 15.79 -16.91
C TYR A 247 8.80 14.74 -16.92
N SER A 248 9.98 15.09 -17.44
CA SER A 248 11.14 14.20 -17.49
C SER A 248 11.63 13.90 -16.07
N GLU A 249 11.72 14.91 -15.20
CA GLU A 249 12.10 14.74 -13.80
C GLU A 249 11.16 13.78 -13.06
N GLU A 250 9.84 13.96 -13.20
CA GLU A 250 8.86 13.04 -12.61
C GLU A 250 9.08 11.59 -13.06
N LYS A 251 9.31 11.37 -14.37
CA LYS A 251 9.62 10.04 -14.91
C LYS A 251 10.96 9.48 -14.40
N GLY A 252 11.94 10.34 -14.14
CA GLY A 252 13.19 9.95 -13.50
C GLY A 252 12.99 9.45 -12.07
N TRP A 253 12.07 10.08 -11.32
CA TRP A 253 11.73 9.64 -9.96
C TRP A 253 10.95 8.33 -9.94
N GLU A 254 10.06 8.10 -10.91
CA GLU A 254 9.42 6.78 -11.10
C GLU A 254 10.49 5.68 -11.30
N LEU A 255 11.52 5.95 -12.12
CA LEU A 255 12.62 5.01 -12.34
C LEU A 255 13.48 4.79 -11.09
N LEU A 256 13.74 5.84 -10.29
CA LEU A 256 14.46 5.70 -9.03
C LEU A 256 13.67 4.87 -8.02
N TRP A 257 12.35 5.06 -7.95
CA TRP A 257 11.46 4.29 -7.09
C TRP A 257 11.42 2.80 -7.49
N LEU A 258 11.43 2.50 -8.79
CA LEU A 258 11.57 1.14 -9.30
C LEU A 258 12.94 0.56 -8.95
N ALA A 259 14.03 1.27 -9.24
CA ALA A 259 15.41 0.81 -9.00
C ALA A 259 15.66 0.46 -7.52
N THR A 260 15.24 1.33 -6.60
CA THR A 260 15.37 1.14 -5.15
C THR A 260 14.57 -0.05 -4.59
N GLY A 261 13.59 -0.55 -5.33
CA GLY A 261 12.88 -1.80 -4.99
C GLY A 261 13.45 -3.07 -5.61
N LEU A 262 14.40 -2.95 -6.55
CA LEU A 262 15.02 -4.09 -7.22
C LEU A 262 16.33 -4.51 -6.57
N PHE A 263 17.24 -3.56 -6.34
CA PHE A 263 18.57 -3.85 -5.83
C PHE A 263 19.19 -2.62 -5.16
N PRO A 264 20.04 -2.80 -4.14
CA PRO A 264 20.84 -1.71 -3.60
C PRO A 264 22.00 -1.36 -4.56
N PRO A 265 22.51 -0.11 -4.54
CA PRO A 265 23.80 0.23 -5.13
C PRO A 265 24.94 -0.43 -4.34
N SER A 266 26.15 -0.38 -4.87
CA SER A 266 27.35 -0.83 -4.16
C SER A 266 27.60 -0.05 -2.87
N ASN A 267 28.39 -0.60 -1.96
CA ASN A 267 28.78 0.08 -0.72
C ASN A 267 29.52 1.40 -0.97
N ILE A 268 30.16 1.55 -2.13
CA ILE A 268 30.86 2.77 -2.52
C ILE A 268 29.85 3.84 -2.94
N LEU A 269 28.86 3.49 -3.78
CA LEU A 269 27.86 4.43 -4.29
C LEU A 269 26.72 4.71 -3.29
N LEU A 270 26.44 3.79 -2.36
CA LEU A 270 25.33 3.87 -1.42
C LEU A 270 25.24 5.19 -0.63
N PRO A 271 26.33 5.72 -0.02
CA PRO A 271 26.26 6.99 0.71
C PRO A 271 25.86 8.16 -0.20
N HIS A 272 26.27 8.14 -1.47
CA HIS A 272 25.96 9.18 -2.45
C HIS A 272 24.49 9.13 -2.85
N VAL A 273 23.93 7.93 -3.06
CA VAL A 273 22.50 7.75 -3.34
C VAL A 273 21.65 8.17 -2.14
N GLN A 274 22.06 7.81 -0.92
CA GLN A 274 21.35 8.22 0.29
C GLN A 274 21.33 9.74 0.45
N ARG A 275 22.49 10.41 0.30
CA ARG A 275 22.58 11.89 0.35
C ARG A 275 21.76 12.56 -0.75
N PHE A 276 21.77 12.00 -1.96
CA PHE A 276 20.97 12.50 -3.08
C PHE A 276 19.47 12.53 -2.77
N ILE A 277 18.95 11.43 -2.20
CA ILE A 277 17.54 11.31 -1.81
C ILE A 277 17.25 12.22 -0.61
N GLN A 278 18.13 12.24 0.40
CA GLN A 278 17.96 13.06 1.61
C GLN A 278 17.98 14.57 1.35
N SER A 279 18.72 15.03 0.35
CA SER A 279 18.73 16.44 -0.03
C SER A 279 17.53 16.86 -0.88
N ARG A 280 16.61 15.93 -1.20
CA ARG A 280 15.41 16.14 -2.02
C ARG A 280 14.16 15.62 -1.32
N LYS A 281 14.12 15.70 0.02
CA LYS A 281 13.01 15.20 0.86
C LYS A 281 11.65 15.82 0.53
N GLN A 282 11.63 17.00 -0.11
CA GLN A 282 10.42 17.66 -0.55
C GLN A 282 9.73 16.94 -1.72
N HIS A 283 10.46 16.08 -2.46
CA HIS A 283 9.85 15.29 -3.54
C HIS A 283 9.02 14.14 -2.95
N VAL A 284 7.80 13.94 -3.46
CA VAL A 284 6.82 12.99 -2.91
C VAL A 284 7.33 11.55 -2.83
N LEU A 285 8.19 11.12 -3.75
CA LEU A 285 8.76 9.76 -3.77
C LEU A 285 10.05 9.59 -2.97
N ALA A 286 10.64 10.67 -2.43
CA ALA A 286 11.95 10.61 -1.79
C ALA A 286 11.95 9.73 -0.53
N ALA A 287 10.91 9.86 0.31
CA ALA A 287 10.75 9.05 1.52
C ALA A 287 10.62 7.55 1.19
N ASP A 288 9.74 7.20 0.25
CA ASP A 288 9.56 5.84 -0.24
C ASP A 288 10.84 5.27 -0.85
N CYS A 289 11.56 6.03 -1.69
CA CYS A 289 12.83 5.58 -2.28
C CYS A 289 13.86 5.24 -1.18
N MET A 290 13.94 6.04 -0.12
CA MET A 290 14.82 5.77 1.02
C MET A 290 14.38 4.49 1.75
N HIS A 291 13.08 4.34 2.04
CA HIS A 291 12.56 3.14 2.71
C HIS A 291 12.82 1.86 1.90
N ARG A 292 12.53 1.90 0.60
CA ARG A 292 12.73 0.79 -0.33
C ARG A 292 14.20 0.42 -0.45
N LEU A 293 15.08 1.41 -0.53
CA LEU A 293 16.53 1.20 -0.52
C LEU A 293 16.98 0.44 0.74
N GLN A 294 16.49 0.82 1.92
CA GLN A 294 16.81 0.10 3.17
C GLN A 294 16.30 -1.36 3.14
N ARG A 295 15.11 -1.61 2.57
CA ARG A 295 14.60 -2.97 2.41
C ARG A 295 15.40 -3.79 1.41
N ALA A 296 15.82 -3.20 0.29
CA ALA A 296 16.66 -3.88 -0.70
C ALA A 296 18.03 -4.28 -0.12
N ILE A 297 18.61 -3.45 0.76
CA ILE A 297 19.84 -3.79 1.50
C ILE A 297 19.61 -5.01 2.41
N ARG A 298 18.48 -5.07 3.13
CA ARG A 298 18.17 -6.17 4.07
C ARG A 298 17.75 -7.46 3.37
N ASN A 299 16.92 -7.36 2.33
CA ASN A 299 16.26 -8.52 1.72
C ASN A 299 17.05 -9.11 0.55
N GLY A 300 18.02 -8.37 0.02
CA GLY A 300 18.82 -8.73 -1.15
C GLY A 300 18.25 -8.20 -2.46
N SER A 301 18.94 -8.51 -3.56
CA SER A 301 18.50 -8.11 -4.92
C SER A 301 17.44 -9.05 -5.49
N ARG A 302 16.48 -8.48 -6.19
CA ARG A 302 15.54 -9.16 -7.10
C ARG A 302 16.30 -9.83 -8.25
N LYS A 303 15.67 -10.82 -8.87
CA LYS A 303 16.21 -11.58 -10.02
C LYS A 303 15.61 -11.15 -11.35
N TYR A 304 14.40 -10.60 -11.35
CA TYR A 304 13.69 -10.20 -12.57
C TYR A 304 13.33 -8.70 -12.56
N PRO A 305 13.15 -8.09 -13.75
CA PRO A 305 12.72 -6.70 -13.87
C PRO A 305 11.36 -6.44 -13.19
N PRO A 306 10.99 -5.16 -12.96
CA PRO A 306 9.72 -4.82 -12.34
C PRO A 306 8.54 -5.47 -13.03
N HIS A 307 7.62 -6.00 -12.24
CA HIS A 307 6.36 -6.53 -12.73
C HIS A 307 5.48 -5.38 -13.26
N LEU A 308 4.57 -5.68 -14.20
CA LEU A 308 3.69 -4.67 -14.81
C LEU A 308 2.92 -3.86 -13.76
N VAL A 309 2.41 -4.53 -12.73
CA VAL A 309 1.69 -3.90 -11.60
C VAL A 309 2.56 -2.88 -10.86
N GLU A 310 3.86 -3.15 -10.70
CA GLU A 310 4.80 -2.21 -10.06
C GLU A 310 5.00 -0.95 -10.92
N VAL A 311 5.04 -1.12 -12.25
CA VAL A 311 5.20 -0.01 -13.20
C VAL A 311 3.91 0.81 -13.31
N GLU A 312 2.75 0.16 -13.39
CA GLU A 312 1.46 0.84 -13.46
C GLU A 312 1.16 1.64 -12.19
N ALA A 313 1.41 1.07 -11.00
CA ALA A 313 1.20 1.76 -9.73
C ALA A 313 1.95 3.09 -9.67
N ILE A 314 3.26 3.07 -9.94
CA ILE A 314 4.07 4.30 -9.84
C ILE A 314 3.73 5.32 -10.94
N GLN A 315 3.31 4.86 -12.13
CA GLN A 315 2.82 5.75 -13.19
C GLN A 315 1.48 6.42 -12.83
N HIS A 316 0.64 5.73 -12.06
CA HIS A 316 -0.59 6.28 -11.47
C HIS A 316 -0.34 7.03 -10.15
N LYS A 317 0.93 7.30 -9.81
CA LYS A 317 1.36 8.03 -8.62
C LYS A 317 0.94 7.35 -7.30
N THR A 318 0.79 6.03 -7.31
CA THR A 318 0.56 5.23 -6.10
C THR A 318 1.79 4.41 -5.75
N THR A 319 2.23 4.48 -4.49
CA THR A 319 3.37 3.70 -4.00
C THR A 319 2.95 2.42 -3.27
N GLN A 320 1.67 2.33 -2.89
CA GLN A 320 1.05 1.14 -2.31
C GLN A 320 0.45 0.26 -3.41
N ILE A 321 0.73 -1.03 -3.36
CA ILE A 321 0.24 -2.01 -4.31
C ILE A 321 -0.59 -3.05 -3.55
N PHE A 322 -1.84 -3.22 -3.94
CA PHE A 322 -2.70 -4.26 -3.38
C PHE A 322 -2.86 -5.40 -4.38
N HIS A 323 -2.58 -6.62 -3.93
CA HIS A 323 -2.76 -7.83 -4.71
C HIS A 323 -3.91 -8.65 -4.15
N LYS A 324 -4.85 -9.02 -5.02
CA LYS A 324 -5.96 -9.91 -4.67
C LYS A 324 -5.46 -11.34 -4.45
N VAL A 325 -5.90 -11.95 -3.36
CA VAL A 325 -5.62 -13.34 -2.98
C VAL A 325 -6.96 -14.06 -2.81
N TYR A 326 -7.08 -15.22 -3.46
CA TYR A 326 -8.26 -16.07 -3.43
C TYR A 326 -8.10 -17.20 -2.42
N PHE A 327 -9.20 -17.56 -1.78
CA PHE A 327 -9.27 -18.61 -0.78
C PHE A 327 -10.14 -19.79 -1.25
N PRO A 328 -9.99 -21.00 -0.65
CA PRO A 328 -10.77 -22.17 -1.05
C PRO A 328 -12.28 -22.08 -0.84
N ASP A 329 -12.75 -21.21 0.04
CA ASP A 329 -14.16 -20.95 0.34
C ASP A 329 -14.86 -20.02 -0.69
N ASP A 330 -14.24 -19.85 -1.86
CA ASP A 330 -14.65 -18.96 -2.95
C ASP A 330 -14.65 -17.46 -2.58
N THR A 331 -14.01 -17.06 -1.47
CA THR A 331 -13.80 -15.65 -1.12
C THR A 331 -12.45 -15.12 -1.63
N ASP A 332 -12.30 -13.80 -1.63
CA ASP A 332 -11.04 -13.13 -1.94
C ASP A 332 -10.82 -11.88 -1.07
N GLU A 333 -9.55 -11.57 -0.77
CA GLU A 333 -9.14 -10.35 -0.08
C GLU A 333 -7.96 -9.68 -0.78
N ALA A 334 -7.85 -8.36 -0.63
CA ALA A 334 -6.74 -7.57 -1.16
C ALA A 334 -5.68 -7.33 -0.08
N PHE A 335 -4.44 -7.70 -0.38
CA PHE A 335 -3.30 -7.57 0.53
C PHE A 335 -2.27 -6.59 -0.03
N GLU A 336 -1.72 -5.75 0.83
CA GLU A 336 -0.61 -4.88 0.45
C GLU A 336 0.64 -5.72 0.19
N VAL A 337 1.29 -5.49 -0.96
CA VAL A 337 2.53 -6.15 -1.35
C VAL A 337 3.54 -5.11 -1.82
N GLU A 338 4.80 -5.41 -1.59
CA GLU A 338 5.90 -4.56 -2.00
C GLU A 338 6.85 -5.30 -2.94
N SER A 339 7.70 -4.54 -3.63
CA SER A 339 8.77 -5.07 -4.47
C SER A 339 9.69 -6.03 -3.73
N SER A 340 9.80 -5.89 -2.40
CA SER A 340 10.67 -6.70 -1.53
C SER A 340 9.94 -7.82 -0.78
N THR A 341 8.63 -8.00 -0.99
CA THR A 341 7.81 -9.03 -0.32
C THR A 341 8.23 -10.43 -0.78
N LYS A 342 8.63 -11.28 0.17
CA LYS A 342 8.85 -12.71 -0.08
C LYS A 342 7.58 -13.50 0.19
N ALA A 343 7.46 -14.68 -0.43
CA ALA A 343 6.28 -15.52 -0.29
C ALA A 343 5.98 -15.90 1.17
N LYS A 344 7.00 -16.18 1.98
CA LYS A 344 6.83 -16.47 3.42
C LYS A 344 6.24 -15.29 4.21
N ASP A 345 6.67 -14.07 3.90
CA ASP A 345 6.24 -12.86 4.61
C ASP A 345 4.78 -12.59 4.23
N PHE A 346 4.46 -12.76 2.94
CA PHE A 346 3.10 -12.65 2.44
C PHE A 346 2.16 -13.71 3.04
N CYS A 347 2.60 -14.98 3.15
CA CYS A 347 1.84 -16.03 3.85
C CYS A 347 1.57 -15.64 5.31
N GLN A 348 2.56 -15.04 6.00
CA GLN A 348 2.41 -14.61 7.38
C GLN A 348 1.37 -13.48 7.52
N ASP A 349 1.41 -12.50 6.62
CA ASP A 349 0.44 -11.39 6.61
C ASP A 349 -0.99 -11.88 6.39
N ILE A 350 -1.18 -12.83 5.47
CA ILE A 350 -2.48 -13.47 5.23
C ILE A 350 -2.94 -14.26 6.46
N ALA A 351 -2.07 -15.08 7.05
CA ALA A 351 -2.40 -15.86 8.24
C ALA A 351 -2.81 -14.96 9.42
N ASN A 352 -2.09 -13.85 9.63
CA ASN A 352 -2.43 -12.87 10.65
C ASN A 352 -3.79 -12.21 10.38
N ARG A 353 -4.06 -11.82 9.13
CA ARG A 353 -5.33 -11.19 8.74
C ARG A 353 -6.52 -12.13 8.97
N LEU A 354 -6.37 -13.40 8.65
CA LEU A 354 -7.40 -14.43 8.80
C LEU A 354 -7.46 -15.05 10.20
N LEU A 355 -6.64 -14.55 11.14
CA LEU A 355 -6.57 -15.02 12.53
C LEU A 355 -6.24 -16.53 12.64
N LEU A 356 -5.40 -17.04 11.74
CA LEU A 356 -4.91 -18.41 11.81
C LEU A 356 -3.94 -18.57 12.99
N LYS A 357 -3.98 -19.71 13.66
CA LYS A 357 -3.07 -20.02 14.77
C LYS A 357 -1.66 -20.28 14.28
N SER A 358 -1.50 -20.82 13.08
CA SER A 358 -0.19 -21.08 12.48
C SER A 358 -0.24 -21.03 10.94
N PRO A 359 0.71 -20.35 10.27
CA PRO A 359 0.87 -20.42 8.81
C PRO A 359 1.56 -21.71 8.34
N GLU A 360 1.97 -22.60 9.27
CA GLU A 360 2.71 -23.81 8.91
C GLU A 360 1.92 -24.70 7.93
N GLY A 361 2.61 -25.12 6.87
CA GLY A 361 2.04 -25.95 5.81
C GLY A 361 1.12 -25.20 4.83
N PHE A 362 0.87 -23.91 5.03
CA PHE A 362 0.21 -23.06 4.04
C PHE A 362 1.21 -22.48 3.02
N SER A 363 0.74 -22.21 1.81
CA SER A 363 1.57 -21.67 0.73
C SER A 363 0.72 -20.81 -0.20
N LEU A 364 1.39 -19.88 -0.87
CA LEU A 364 0.86 -19.23 -2.06
C LEU A 364 0.92 -20.18 -3.26
N PHE A 365 -0.06 -20.04 -4.15
CA PHE A 365 -0.13 -20.71 -5.44
C PHE A 365 -0.50 -19.71 -6.51
N VAL A 366 0.15 -19.78 -7.67
CA VAL A 366 -0.23 -18.99 -8.83
C VAL A 366 -0.92 -19.89 -9.84
N LYS A 367 -2.19 -19.60 -10.11
CA LYS A 367 -2.98 -20.21 -11.19
C LYS A 367 -2.85 -19.35 -12.43
N ILE A 368 -2.27 -19.90 -13.49
CA ILE A 368 -2.11 -19.24 -14.78
C ILE A 368 -2.42 -20.23 -15.90
N SER A 369 -3.38 -19.87 -16.75
CA SER A 369 -4.00 -20.81 -17.70
C SER A 369 -4.47 -22.12 -17.01
N ASP A 370 -3.88 -23.27 -17.38
CA ASP A 370 -4.21 -24.61 -16.88
C ASP A 370 -3.25 -25.07 -15.77
N LYS A 371 -2.29 -24.23 -15.36
CA LYS A 371 -1.26 -24.55 -14.37
C LYS A 371 -1.60 -23.91 -13.03
N VAL A 372 -1.35 -24.65 -11.96
CA VAL A 372 -1.39 -24.17 -10.58
C VAL A 372 -0.07 -24.55 -9.94
N ILE A 373 0.77 -23.56 -9.62
CA ILE A 373 2.15 -23.79 -9.15
C ILE A 373 2.33 -23.12 -7.79
N SER A 374 2.86 -23.86 -6.80
CA SER A 374 3.18 -23.28 -5.48
C SER A 374 4.38 -22.36 -5.55
N VAL A 375 4.31 -21.21 -4.87
CA VAL A 375 5.39 -20.25 -4.75
C VAL A 375 6.40 -20.72 -3.69
N PRO A 376 7.71 -20.81 -3.99
CA PRO A 376 8.73 -21.08 -2.97
C PRO A 376 8.77 -19.99 -1.90
N GLU A 377 8.80 -20.38 -0.63
CA GLU A 377 8.74 -19.47 0.53
C GLU A 377 9.83 -18.38 0.53
N GLY A 378 11.03 -18.71 0.04
CA GLY A 378 12.18 -17.80 0.00
C GLY A 378 12.22 -16.84 -1.19
N ASP A 379 11.37 -17.05 -2.20
CA ASP A 379 11.36 -16.23 -3.41
C ASP A 379 10.58 -14.93 -3.22
N PHE A 380 11.03 -13.87 -3.89
CA PHE A 380 10.24 -12.64 -4.01
C PHE A 380 8.97 -12.92 -4.83
N PHE A 381 7.83 -12.46 -4.33
CA PHE A 381 6.53 -12.73 -4.94
C PHE A 381 6.49 -12.28 -6.41
N PHE A 382 6.89 -11.04 -6.70
CA PHE A 382 6.90 -10.52 -8.07
C PHE A 382 7.94 -11.19 -8.98
N ASP A 383 9.06 -11.70 -8.46
CA ASP A 383 10.02 -12.49 -9.24
C ASP A 383 9.40 -13.81 -9.70
N PHE A 384 8.72 -14.51 -8.80
CA PHE A 384 8.07 -15.77 -9.12
C PHE A 384 6.97 -15.59 -10.16
N VAL A 385 6.07 -14.61 -9.96
CA VAL A 385 4.99 -14.30 -10.91
C VAL A 385 5.56 -13.94 -12.29
N ARG A 386 6.62 -13.12 -12.32
CA ARG A 386 7.29 -12.73 -13.57
C ARG A 386 7.89 -13.94 -14.28
N HIS A 387 8.70 -14.73 -13.57
CA HIS A 387 9.34 -15.92 -14.11
C HIS A 387 8.33 -16.92 -14.68
N LEU A 388 7.26 -17.20 -13.91
CA LEU A 388 6.22 -18.11 -14.33
C LEU A 388 5.48 -17.61 -15.58
N THR A 389 5.16 -16.33 -15.63
CA THR A 389 4.51 -15.70 -16.80
C THR A 389 5.38 -15.83 -18.04
N ASP A 390 6.68 -15.52 -17.92
CA ASP A 390 7.63 -15.60 -19.04
C ASP A 390 7.85 -17.05 -19.50
N TRP A 391 7.86 -18.01 -18.58
CA TRP A 391 7.92 -19.44 -18.89
C TRP A 391 6.67 -19.91 -19.65
N ILE A 392 5.46 -19.54 -19.21
CA ILE A 392 4.21 -19.87 -19.91
C ILE A 392 4.17 -19.24 -21.31
N LYS A 393 4.59 -17.97 -21.46
CA LYS A 393 4.68 -17.30 -22.77
C LYS A 393 5.61 -18.05 -23.73
N LYS A 394 6.79 -18.48 -23.25
CA LYS A 394 7.74 -19.24 -24.07
C LYS A 394 7.20 -20.61 -24.48
N ALA A 395 6.45 -21.27 -23.59
CA ALA A 395 5.83 -22.56 -23.88
C ALA A 395 4.61 -22.45 -24.85
N ARG A 396 4.04 -21.26 -25.03
CA ARG A 396 2.87 -20.99 -25.88
C ARG A 396 3.20 -19.91 -26.92
N PRO A 397 3.91 -20.26 -28.01
CA PRO A 397 4.18 -19.31 -29.07
C PRO A 397 2.86 -18.78 -29.68
N PRO A 398 2.82 -17.52 -30.12
CA PRO A 398 1.61 -16.91 -30.66
C PRO A 398 1.14 -17.68 -31.89
N LYS A 399 -0.10 -18.17 -31.85
CA LYS A 399 -0.81 -18.61 -33.05
C LYS A 399 -1.37 -17.37 -33.75
N ASP A 400 -1.11 -17.25 -35.05
CA ASP A 400 -1.64 -16.19 -35.92
C ASP A 400 -1.28 -14.74 -35.51
N GLY A 401 -0.13 -14.55 -34.85
CA GLY A 401 0.37 -13.22 -34.48
C GLY A 401 -0.35 -12.53 -33.32
N ILE A 402 -1.35 -13.19 -32.72
CA ILE A 402 -2.04 -12.70 -31.52
C ILE A 402 -1.28 -13.18 -30.29
N VAL A 403 -0.69 -12.25 -29.55
CA VAL A 403 -0.04 -12.54 -28.27
C VAL A 403 -1.16 -12.81 -27.23
N PRO A 404 -1.21 -13.99 -26.60
CA PRO A 404 -2.22 -14.27 -25.59
C PRO A 404 -2.06 -13.31 -24.41
N SER A 405 -3.15 -12.63 -24.03
CA SER A 405 -3.23 -12.00 -22.72
C SER A 405 -3.24 -13.10 -21.67
N LEU A 406 -2.20 -13.14 -20.83
CA LEU A 406 -2.13 -14.07 -19.71
C LEU A 406 -2.61 -13.36 -18.45
N THR A 407 -3.69 -13.86 -17.89
CA THR A 407 -4.15 -13.50 -16.55
C THR A 407 -3.76 -14.59 -15.58
N TYR A 408 -3.36 -14.19 -14.37
CA TYR A 408 -3.07 -15.12 -13.29
C TYR A 408 -3.92 -14.77 -12.07
N GLN A 409 -4.14 -15.77 -11.22
CA GLN A 409 -4.79 -15.64 -9.92
C GLN A 409 -3.85 -16.17 -8.85
N VAL A 410 -3.80 -15.50 -7.71
CA VAL A 410 -3.01 -15.93 -6.56
C VAL A 410 -3.94 -16.56 -5.53
N PHE A 411 -3.66 -17.79 -5.14
CA PHE A 411 -4.39 -18.51 -4.12
C PHE A 411 -3.52 -18.69 -2.89
N PHE A 412 -4.12 -18.61 -1.71
CA PHE A 412 -3.49 -19.05 -0.47
C PHE A 412 -4.19 -20.32 0.01
N MET A 413 -3.45 -21.41 0.19
CA MET A 413 -4.03 -22.73 0.47
C MET A 413 -3.12 -23.58 1.33
N LYS A 414 -3.70 -24.55 2.04
CA LYS A 414 -2.93 -25.60 2.74
C LYS A 414 -2.26 -26.51 1.71
N LYS A 415 -0.93 -26.57 1.76
CA LYS A 415 -0.09 -27.41 0.90
C LYS A 415 0.32 -28.71 1.60
N LEU A 416 0.78 -28.62 2.85
CA LEU A 416 1.25 -29.75 3.65
C LEU A 416 0.29 -29.99 4.80
N TRP A 417 -0.12 -31.25 5.01
CA TRP A 417 -1.18 -31.65 5.94
C TRP A 417 -0.67 -32.49 7.13
N THR A 418 0.65 -32.45 7.39
CA THR A 418 1.36 -33.36 8.32
C THR A 418 0.86 -33.29 9.76
N ASN A 419 0.57 -32.07 10.26
CA ASN A 419 0.20 -31.83 11.66
C ASN A 419 -1.20 -31.21 11.79
N THR A 420 -2.03 -31.31 10.75
CA THR A 420 -3.38 -30.74 10.76
C THR A 420 -4.29 -31.58 11.64
N VAL A 421 -4.81 -30.97 12.71
CA VAL A 421 -5.83 -31.60 13.56
C VAL A 421 -7.05 -30.71 13.54
N PRO A 422 -8.20 -31.18 13.00
CA PRO A 422 -9.42 -30.41 12.99
C PRO A 422 -9.84 -29.91 14.38
N ALA A 423 -10.58 -28.80 14.42
CA ALA A 423 -10.99 -28.04 15.60
C ALA A 423 -9.86 -27.34 16.38
N LYS A 424 -8.57 -27.66 16.14
CA LYS A 424 -7.47 -26.91 16.77
C LYS A 424 -7.39 -25.49 16.25
N ASP A 425 -7.69 -25.25 14.97
CA ASP A 425 -7.67 -23.92 14.35
C ASP A 425 -8.98 -23.72 13.57
N PRO A 426 -10.02 -23.16 14.21
CA PRO A 426 -11.36 -23.06 13.61
C PRO A 426 -11.39 -22.23 12.32
N MET A 427 -10.54 -21.20 12.20
CA MET A 427 -10.46 -20.36 11.00
C MET A 427 -9.78 -21.12 9.86
N ALA A 428 -8.73 -21.89 10.17
CA ALA A 428 -8.10 -22.77 9.19
C ALA A 428 -9.08 -23.83 8.69
N ASP A 429 -9.88 -24.40 9.59
CA ASP A 429 -10.89 -25.39 9.25
C ASP A 429 -11.96 -24.80 8.31
N SER A 430 -12.50 -23.63 8.67
CA SER A 430 -13.66 -23.03 8.00
C SER A 430 -13.33 -22.45 6.64
N ILE A 431 -12.15 -21.87 6.46
CA ILE A 431 -11.76 -21.22 5.20
C ILE A 431 -11.02 -22.21 4.28
N PHE A 432 -10.23 -23.13 4.84
CA PHE A 432 -9.30 -23.95 4.06
C PHE A 432 -9.61 -25.44 4.14
N HIS A 433 -9.59 -26.04 5.32
CA HIS A 433 -9.55 -27.50 5.41
C HIS A 433 -10.80 -28.15 4.82
N TYR A 434 -11.98 -27.66 5.19
CA TYR A 434 -13.25 -28.16 4.65
C TYR A 434 -13.32 -28.01 3.13
N TYR A 435 -13.08 -26.80 2.62
CA TYR A 435 -13.23 -26.49 1.20
C TYR A 435 -12.15 -27.14 0.31
N GLN A 436 -10.97 -27.46 0.85
CA GLN A 436 -9.94 -28.21 0.12
C GLN A 436 -10.17 -29.72 0.12
N GLU A 437 -10.74 -30.30 1.18
CA GLU A 437 -11.01 -31.74 1.28
C GLU A 437 -12.34 -32.14 0.61
N LEU A 438 -13.38 -31.31 0.71
CA LEU A 438 -14.69 -31.58 0.09
C LEU A 438 -14.62 -32.01 -1.39
N PRO A 439 -13.92 -31.31 -2.31
CA PRO A 439 -13.85 -31.75 -3.70
C PRO A 439 -13.05 -33.05 -3.90
N LYS A 440 -12.17 -33.44 -2.97
CA LYS A 440 -11.46 -34.73 -3.01
C LYS A 440 -12.40 -35.87 -2.59
N TYR A 441 -13.18 -35.64 -1.54
CA TYR A 441 -14.26 -36.53 -1.12
C TYR A 441 -15.30 -36.74 -2.23
N LEU A 442 -15.82 -35.66 -2.82
CA LEU A 442 -16.84 -35.75 -3.89
C LEU A 442 -16.32 -36.43 -5.16
N ARG A 443 -15.01 -36.43 -5.41
CA ARG A 443 -14.38 -37.18 -6.52
C ARG A 443 -14.23 -38.68 -6.24
N GLY A 444 -14.48 -39.14 -5.01
CA GLY A 444 -14.35 -40.55 -4.64
C GLY A 444 -12.91 -41.00 -4.37
N TYR A 445 -12.03 -40.10 -3.95
CA TYR A 445 -10.63 -40.46 -3.63
C TYR A 445 -10.49 -41.23 -2.30
N HIS A 446 -11.54 -41.28 -1.50
CA HIS A 446 -11.54 -41.89 -0.18
C HIS A 446 -12.42 -43.15 -0.18
N LYS A 447 -11.97 -44.18 0.55
CA LYS A 447 -12.81 -45.34 0.82
C LYS A 447 -13.69 -45.02 2.02
N CYS A 448 -14.99 -44.84 1.76
CA CYS A 448 -16.00 -44.55 2.79
C CYS A 448 -17.00 -45.69 2.89
N THR A 449 -17.50 -45.95 4.09
CA THR A 449 -18.66 -46.83 4.26
C THR A 449 -19.93 -46.11 3.80
N ARG A 450 -21.00 -46.88 3.59
CA ARG A 450 -22.30 -46.28 3.25
C ARG A 450 -22.78 -45.33 4.34
N GLU A 451 -22.56 -45.66 5.61
CA GLU A 451 -22.98 -44.84 6.75
C GLU A 451 -22.24 -43.50 6.76
N ASP A 452 -20.91 -43.51 6.55
CA ASP A 452 -20.10 -42.28 6.46
C ASP A 452 -20.65 -41.33 5.39
N VAL A 453 -21.01 -41.86 4.23
CA VAL A 453 -21.48 -41.06 3.09
C VAL A 453 -22.83 -40.40 3.38
N LEU A 454 -23.71 -41.09 4.11
CA LEU A 454 -25.02 -40.56 4.50
C LEU A 454 -24.87 -39.44 5.53
N GLN A 455 -23.98 -39.62 6.51
CA GLN A 455 -23.69 -38.63 7.53
C GLN A 455 -23.00 -37.40 6.92
N LEU A 456 -21.96 -37.60 6.10
CA LEU A 456 -21.24 -36.52 5.40
C LEU A 456 -22.15 -35.79 4.43
N GLY A 457 -23.01 -36.48 3.68
CA GLY A 457 -23.96 -35.85 2.77
C GLY A 457 -24.93 -34.90 3.48
N ALA A 458 -25.39 -35.27 4.68
CA ALA A 458 -26.22 -34.40 5.53
C ALA A 458 -25.44 -33.19 6.07
N LEU A 459 -24.18 -33.38 6.48
CA LEU A 459 -23.33 -32.30 6.97
C LEU A 459 -22.97 -31.31 5.87
N ILE A 460 -22.64 -31.79 4.66
CA ILE A 460 -22.36 -30.94 3.49
C ILE A 460 -23.60 -30.12 3.11
N TYR A 461 -24.79 -30.73 3.15
CA TYR A 461 -26.04 -30.00 2.95
C TYR A 461 -26.17 -28.87 3.96
N ARG A 462 -25.92 -29.15 5.25
CA ARG A 462 -26.04 -28.17 6.31
C ARG A 462 -25.02 -27.04 6.20
N VAL A 463 -23.79 -27.32 5.77
CA VAL A 463 -22.80 -26.25 5.54
C VAL A 463 -23.26 -25.30 4.42
N LYS A 464 -23.95 -25.83 3.39
CA LYS A 464 -24.42 -25.01 2.25
C LYS A 464 -25.72 -24.26 2.50
N TYR A 465 -26.67 -24.89 3.19
CA TYR A 465 -28.05 -24.41 3.30
C TYR A 465 -28.50 -24.16 4.75
N GLU A 466 -27.61 -24.36 5.71
CA GLU A 466 -27.90 -24.27 7.14
C GLU A 466 -29.14 -25.11 7.53
N ASP A 467 -30.13 -24.48 8.16
CA ASP A 467 -31.40 -25.09 8.54
C ASP A 467 -32.51 -24.91 7.49
N ASP A 468 -32.19 -24.38 6.29
CA ASP A 468 -33.18 -24.14 5.25
C ASP A 468 -33.63 -25.44 4.58
N LYS A 469 -34.89 -25.80 4.82
CA LYS A 469 -35.55 -26.99 4.28
C LYS A 469 -36.13 -26.75 2.88
N SER A 470 -36.16 -25.52 2.38
CA SER A 470 -36.69 -25.19 1.05
C SER A 470 -35.91 -25.86 -0.09
N TYR A 471 -34.64 -26.21 0.15
CA TYR A 471 -33.76 -26.88 -0.82
C TYR A 471 -33.87 -28.41 -0.82
N PHE A 472 -34.59 -29.01 0.12
CA PHE A 472 -34.84 -30.45 0.18
C PHE A 472 -35.41 -31.08 -1.10
N PRO A 473 -36.36 -30.46 -1.82
CA PRO A 473 -36.83 -30.97 -3.11
C PRO A 473 -35.75 -30.99 -4.20
N ASN A 474 -34.70 -30.17 -4.07
CA ASN A 474 -33.63 -30.04 -5.04
C ASN A 474 -32.48 -31.04 -4.83
N ILE A 475 -32.45 -31.77 -3.70
CA ILE A 475 -31.40 -32.77 -3.40
C ILE A 475 -31.10 -33.73 -4.58
N PRO A 476 -32.10 -34.32 -5.26
CA PRO A 476 -31.86 -35.17 -6.43
C PRO A 476 -31.04 -34.52 -7.56
N LYS A 477 -31.16 -33.19 -7.72
CA LYS A 477 -30.47 -32.42 -8.77
C LYS A 477 -29.05 -32.02 -8.36
N MET A 478 -28.75 -32.00 -7.06
CA MET A 478 -27.45 -31.59 -6.50
C MET A 478 -26.65 -32.75 -5.89
N LEU A 479 -26.98 -34.02 -6.19
CA LEU A 479 -26.27 -35.18 -5.62
C LEU A 479 -24.75 -35.14 -5.85
N LYS A 480 -24.31 -34.59 -6.99
CA LYS A 480 -22.88 -34.42 -7.32
C LYS A 480 -22.13 -33.49 -6.36
N GLU A 481 -22.88 -32.70 -5.59
CA GLU A 481 -22.36 -31.76 -4.62
C GLU A 481 -22.41 -32.29 -3.17
N LEU A 482 -23.06 -33.43 -2.93
CA LEU A 482 -23.29 -34.01 -1.61
C LEU A 482 -22.70 -35.42 -1.46
N VAL A 483 -22.62 -36.19 -2.55
CA VAL A 483 -22.28 -37.61 -2.57
C VAL A 483 -21.09 -37.87 -3.51
N PRO A 484 -20.13 -38.74 -3.13
CA PRO A 484 -19.02 -39.14 -4.00
C PRO A 484 -19.48 -39.70 -5.34
N GLN A 485 -18.82 -39.28 -6.41
CA GLN A 485 -19.24 -39.54 -7.80
C GLN A 485 -19.40 -41.04 -8.12
N ASP A 486 -18.58 -41.89 -7.53
CA ASP A 486 -18.59 -43.35 -7.67
C ASP A 486 -19.76 -44.02 -6.94
N LEU A 487 -20.33 -43.36 -5.93
CA LEU A 487 -21.39 -43.91 -5.07
C LEU A 487 -22.79 -43.40 -5.44
N ILE A 488 -22.91 -42.31 -6.22
CA ILE A 488 -24.20 -41.71 -6.61
C ILE A 488 -25.18 -42.75 -7.17
N ARG A 489 -24.69 -43.71 -7.97
CA ARG A 489 -25.53 -44.72 -8.65
C ARG A 489 -25.99 -45.88 -7.75
N GLN A 490 -25.54 -45.96 -6.50
CA GLN A 490 -25.90 -47.06 -5.60
C GLN A 490 -27.34 -46.98 -5.08
N LEU A 491 -27.93 -45.78 -5.07
CA LEU A 491 -29.33 -45.55 -4.72
C LEU A 491 -29.98 -44.69 -5.81
N ASN A 492 -31.31 -44.78 -5.94
CA ASN A 492 -32.03 -43.84 -6.78
C ASN A 492 -32.01 -42.43 -6.13
N PRO A 493 -32.24 -41.35 -6.90
CA PRO A 493 -32.13 -40.00 -6.37
C PRO A 493 -33.11 -39.67 -5.24
N ASP A 494 -34.30 -40.27 -5.22
CA ASP A 494 -35.31 -40.05 -4.18
C ASP A 494 -34.98 -40.77 -2.87
N ASP A 495 -34.32 -41.94 -2.94
CA ASP A 495 -33.76 -42.63 -1.79
C ASP A 495 -32.63 -41.80 -1.16
N TRP A 496 -31.72 -41.25 -1.97
CA TRP A 496 -30.68 -40.33 -1.48
C TRP A 496 -31.30 -39.12 -0.77
N LYS A 497 -32.30 -38.50 -1.40
CA LYS A 497 -33.05 -37.38 -0.80
C LYS A 497 -33.62 -37.75 0.56
N ARG A 498 -34.34 -38.87 0.67
CA ARG A 498 -34.94 -39.31 1.94
C ARG A 498 -33.88 -39.48 3.04
N VAL A 499 -32.75 -40.11 2.72
CA VAL A 499 -31.72 -40.37 3.74
C VAL A 499 -30.97 -39.10 4.14
N VAL A 500 -30.59 -38.24 3.20
CA VAL A 500 -29.94 -36.96 3.51
C VAL A 500 -30.84 -36.07 4.37
N GLN A 501 -32.14 -35.99 4.05
CA GLN A 501 -33.12 -35.24 4.86
C GLN A 501 -33.20 -35.76 6.29
N SER A 502 -33.33 -37.08 6.47
CA SER A 502 -33.43 -37.68 7.80
C SER A 502 -32.19 -37.40 8.66
N ASN A 503 -30.99 -37.53 8.08
CA ASN A 503 -29.73 -37.31 8.77
C ASN A 503 -29.46 -35.83 9.04
N ALA A 504 -29.87 -34.92 8.15
CA ALA A 504 -29.74 -33.48 8.36
C ALA A 504 -30.63 -32.99 9.52
N LEU A 505 -31.83 -33.57 9.65
CA LEU A 505 -32.73 -33.29 10.78
C LEU A 505 -32.18 -33.87 12.10
N TYR A 506 -31.52 -35.02 12.07
CA TYR A 506 -30.89 -35.63 13.24
C TYR A 506 -29.68 -34.84 13.73
N THR A 507 -28.77 -34.45 12.83
CA THR A 507 -27.55 -33.68 13.16
C THR A 507 -27.86 -32.30 13.76
N ARG A 508 -29.05 -31.72 13.52
CA ARG A 508 -29.53 -30.50 14.19
C ARG A 508 -29.61 -30.65 15.71
N SER A 509 -29.94 -31.85 16.20
CA SER A 509 -30.12 -32.10 17.63
C SER A 509 -28.81 -32.27 18.41
N GLU A 510 -27.71 -32.64 17.74
CA GLU A 510 -26.45 -33.02 18.40
C GLU A 510 -25.26 -32.09 18.10
N ILE A 511 -25.22 -31.39 16.95
CA ILE A 511 -24.02 -30.64 16.51
C ILE A 511 -24.38 -29.21 16.09
N PRO A 512 -23.90 -28.15 16.78
CA PRO A 512 -24.02 -26.76 16.35
C PRO A 512 -23.30 -26.52 15.02
N THR A 513 -23.85 -25.65 14.17
CA THR A 513 -23.38 -25.41 12.78
C THR A 513 -21.89 -25.04 12.70
N THR A 514 -21.35 -24.36 13.72
CA THR A 514 -19.93 -23.99 13.87
C THR A 514 -18.98 -25.18 14.08
N LYS A 515 -19.47 -26.37 14.42
CA LYS A 515 -18.66 -27.60 14.63
C LYS A 515 -18.62 -28.53 13.41
N SER A 516 -19.37 -28.23 12.34
CA SER A 516 -19.55 -29.10 11.16
C SER A 516 -18.35 -29.12 10.21
N ILE A 517 -17.26 -28.45 10.56
CA ILE A 517 -16.17 -28.11 9.63
C ILE A 517 -15.00 -29.10 9.77
N ALA A 518 -14.97 -29.88 10.84
CA ALA A 518 -13.89 -30.78 11.23
C ALA A 518 -14.05 -32.22 10.68
N LEU A 519 -14.37 -32.41 9.40
CA LEU A 519 -14.96 -33.67 8.92
C LEU A 519 -14.08 -34.61 8.07
N PHE A 520 -12.86 -34.22 7.72
CA PHE A 520 -12.04 -35.05 6.83
C PHE A 520 -10.77 -35.55 7.53
N PRO A 521 -10.55 -36.88 7.60
CA PRO A 521 -9.31 -37.43 8.10
C PRO A 521 -8.16 -37.03 7.18
N THR A 522 -7.14 -36.38 7.74
CA THR A 522 -5.83 -36.27 7.11
C THR A 522 -5.04 -37.52 7.48
N ASP A 523 -5.08 -38.56 6.64
CA ASP A 523 -4.14 -39.66 6.82
C ASP A 523 -3.40 -40.03 5.54
N VAL A 524 -2.10 -39.71 5.57
CA VAL A 524 -1.07 -40.52 4.92
C VAL A 524 -0.77 -41.67 5.89
N GLY A 525 -1.59 -42.72 5.84
CA GLY A 525 -1.27 -43.99 6.49
C GLY A 525 -2.28 -44.46 7.53
N SER A 526 -3.19 -45.33 7.07
CA SER A 526 -3.87 -46.39 7.86
C SER A 526 -4.66 -46.00 9.11
N ASN A 527 -5.97 -46.28 9.01
CA ASN A 527 -7.01 -46.32 10.03
C ASN A 527 -7.68 -44.97 10.35
N LEU A 528 -8.82 -44.75 9.66
CA LEU A 528 -9.88 -43.82 10.02
C LEU A 528 -10.25 -43.96 11.51
N SER A 529 -9.58 -43.22 12.39
CA SER A 529 -9.95 -43.05 13.79
C SER A 529 -10.40 -41.62 14.13
N CYS A 530 -10.64 -40.75 13.15
CA CYS A 530 -10.92 -39.32 13.39
C CYS A 530 -12.40 -38.89 13.27
N ILE A 531 -13.35 -39.78 13.01
CA ILE A 531 -14.79 -39.41 13.05
C ILE A 531 -15.33 -39.47 14.49
N HIS A 532 -14.67 -40.18 15.41
CA HIS A 532 -15.12 -40.34 16.80
C HIS A 532 -14.63 -39.26 17.79
N THR A 533 -13.62 -38.46 17.46
CA THR A 533 -12.97 -37.59 18.47
C THR A 533 -13.68 -36.25 18.68
N VAL A 534 -14.57 -35.82 17.79
CA VAL A 534 -15.33 -34.56 17.98
C VAL A 534 -16.51 -34.73 18.95
N THR A 535 -16.94 -35.97 19.23
CA THR A 535 -18.04 -36.24 20.17
C THR A 535 -17.60 -36.61 21.59
N GLN A 536 -16.32 -36.95 21.84
CA GLN A 536 -15.87 -37.44 23.16
C GLN A 536 -14.91 -36.53 23.95
N SER A 537 -14.46 -35.38 23.44
CA SER A 537 -13.51 -34.53 24.18
C SER A 537 -14.09 -33.22 24.71
N TRP A 538 -15.37 -33.18 25.07
CA TRP A 538 -15.98 -32.00 25.69
C TRP A 538 -17.08 -32.41 26.67
N SER A 539 -16.67 -32.97 27.81
CA SER A 539 -17.44 -32.96 29.06
C SER A 539 -16.96 -31.82 29.95
#